data_AF-A0A6A1Q6Q0-F1
#
_entry.id   AF-A0A6A1Q6Q0-F1
#
_cell.length_a   1.000
_cell.length_b   1.000
_cell.length_c   1.000
_cell.angle_alpha   90.00
_cell.angle_beta   90.00
_cell.angle_gamma   90.00
#
_symmetry.space_group_name_H-M   'P 1'
#
loop_
_entity.id
_entity.type
_entity.pdbx_description
1 polymer ?
#
loop_
_entity_poly.entity_id
_entity_poly.type
_entity_poly.pdbx_seq_one_letter_code
_entity_poly.pdbx_strand_id
1 'polypeptide(L)'
;MILCWGEGHGSSIHDHTDSHCFLKMLQGNLKETLFAWPDKKSNEMIKKSERILRENQCAYINDSIGLHRVENISHTEPAVSLHLYSPPFDTCHAFDQRTGHKNKVTMTFHSKFGIRTP
;
A
#
# COMPACT_ATOMS: atom_id res chain seq x y z
N MET A 1 -10.58 -6.30 2.76
CA MET A 1 -10.78 -5.21 3.73
C MET A 1 -10.95 -3.89 2.98
N ILE A 2 -11.57 -2.88 3.59
CA ILE A 2 -11.66 -1.53 3.03
C ILE A 2 -10.62 -0.65 3.73
N LEU A 3 -9.86 0.13 2.96
CA LEU A 3 -8.99 1.17 3.48
C LEU A 3 -9.61 2.54 3.17
N CYS A 4 -9.61 3.41 4.18
CA CYS A 4 -10.12 4.77 4.11
C CYS A 4 -8.95 5.74 4.22
N TRP A 5 -8.80 6.61 3.23
CA TRP A 5 -7.68 7.54 3.10
C TRP A 5 -8.21 8.96 3.23
N GLY A 6 -7.85 9.64 4.31
CA GLY A 6 -8.08 11.07 4.46
C GLY A 6 -7.25 11.88 3.47
N GLU A 7 -7.42 13.19 3.50
CA GLU A 7 -6.65 14.13 2.68
C GLU A 7 -5.15 13.99 2.99
N GLY A 8 -4.33 13.82 1.94
CA GLY A 8 -2.88 13.66 2.07
C GLY A 8 -2.41 12.38 2.77
N HIS A 9 -3.30 11.46 3.17
CA HIS A 9 -2.88 10.20 3.79
C HIS A 9 -2.12 9.32 2.79
N GLY A 10 -1.07 8.63 3.26
CA GLY A 10 -0.30 7.70 2.46
C GLY A 10 0.28 6.56 3.27
N SER A 11 0.58 5.45 2.60
CA SER A 11 1.28 4.32 3.20
C SER A 11 2.79 4.54 3.23
N SER A 12 3.50 3.69 3.97
CA SER A 12 4.93 3.46 3.74
C SER A 12 5.15 2.73 2.41
N ILE A 13 6.41 2.65 1.96
CA ILE A 13 6.79 1.64 0.95
C ILE A 13 6.74 0.28 1.64
N HIS A 14 6.03 -0.70 1.07
CA HIS A 14 5.84 -2.00 1.72
C HIS A 14 5.74 -3.18 0.75
N ASP A 15 5.96 -4.38 1.31
CA ASP A 15 5.77 -5.68 0.68
C ASP A 15 4.41 -6.29 1.05
N HIS A 16 4.13 -7.49 0.53
CA HIS A 16 2.85 -8.20 0.68
C HIS A 16 3.00 -9.61 1.27
N THR A 17 4.17 -9.95 1.83
CA THR A 17 4.41 -11.18 2.60
C THR A 17 3.97 -12.44 1.83
N ASP A 18 4.51 -12.59 0.63
CA ASP A 18 4.26 -13.70 -0.30
C ASP A 18 2.77 -13.91 -0.64
N SER A 19 1.95 -12.88 -0.47
CA SER A 19 0.51 -12.92 -0.75
C SER A 19 0.15 -12.11 -1.99
N HIS A 20 -0.93 -12.51 -2.65
CA HIS A 20 -1.56 -11.73 -3.71
C HIS A 20 -2.25 -10.51 -3.10
N CYS A 21 -2.08 -9.34 -3.70
CA CYS A 21 -2.76 -8.11 -3.33
C CYS A 21 -3.55 -7.56 -4.52
N PHE A 22 -4.85 -7.39 -4.32
CA PHE A 22 -5.74 -6.69 -5.24
C PHE A 22 -6.23 -5.43 -4.57
N LEU A 23 -6.16 -4.29 -5.26
CA LEU A 23 -6.65 -3.00 -4.81
C LEU A 23 -7.64 -2.48 -5.84
N LYS A 24 -8.92 -2.36 -5.47
CA LYS A 24 -9.95 -1.72 -6.29
C LYS A 24 -10.34 -0.37 -5.70
N MET A 25 -10.33 0.68 -6.51
CA MET A 25 -10.85 1.99 -6.11
C MET A 25 -12.37 1.95 -5.95
N LEU A 26 -12.86 2.41 -4.80
CA LEU A 26 -14.28 2.59 -4.50
C LEU A 26 -14.72 4.06 -4.54
N GLN A 27 -13.85 4.97 -4.11
CA GLN A 27 -14.10 6.42 -4.13
C GLN A 27 -12.77 7.17 -4.29
N GLY A 28 -12.79 8.30 -4.99
CA GLY A 28 -11.62 9.16 -5.15
C GLY A 28 -10.55 8.55 -6.06
N ASN A 29 -9.29 8.95 -5.84
CA ASN A 29 -8.15 8.47 -6.62
C ASN A 29 -6.98 8.17 -5.67
N LEU A 30 -6.19 7.15 -5.99
CA LEU A 30 -4.94 6.86 -5.28
C LEU A 30 -3.77 6.88 -6.25
N LYS A 31 -2.67 7.48 -5.84
CA LYS A 31 -1.38 7.36 -6.51
C LYS A 31 -0.70 6.08 -6.03
N GLU A 32 -0.38 5.19 -6.95
CA GLU A 32 0.49 4.05 -6.69
C GLU A 32 1.88 4.34 -7.26
N THR A 33 2.90 4.24 -6.42
CA THR A 33 4.30 4.31 -6.83
C THR A 33 4.96 2.95 -6.62
N LEU A 34 5.44 2.32 -7.69
CA LEU A 34 6.15 1.04 -7.63
C LEU A 34 7.64 1.27 -7.40
N PHE A 35 8.24 0.45 -6.55
CA PHE A 35 9.67 0.46 -6.24
C PHE A 35 10.29 -0.91 -6.52
N ALA A 36 11.56 -0.90 -6.92
CA ALA A 36 12.37 -2.11 -6.95
C ALA A 36 12.70 -2.56 -5.52
N TRP A 37 12.98 -3.85 -5.36
CA TRP A 37 13.55 -4.37 -4.12
C TRP A 37 14.93 -3.76 -3.88
N PRO A 38 15.26 -3.36 -2.64
CA PRO A 38 16.56 -2.81 -2.32
C PRO A 38 17.64 -3.90 -2.36
N ASP A 39 18.84 -3.51 -2.77
CA ASP A 39 20.03 -4.35 -2.63
C ASP A 39 20.50 -4.42 -1.16
N LYS A 40 21.51 -5.26 -0.88
CA LYS A 40 22.13 -5.35 0.46
C LYS A 40 22.85 -4.07 0.91
N LYS A 41 23.10 -3.13 0.00
CA LYS A 41 23.77 -1.85 0.29
C LYS A 41 22.71 -0.81 0.64
N SER A 42 22.98 -0.02 1.67
CA SER A 42 22.13 1.12 2.04
C SER A 42 22.14 2.16 0.92
N ASN A 43 21.06 2.24 0.16
CA ASN A 43 20.91 3.13 -0.99
C ASN A 43 19.49 3.68 -1.07
N GLU A 44 19.32 4.77 -1.78
CA GLU A 44 17.99 5.28 -2.11
C GLU A 44 17.22 4.28 -2.98
N MET A 45 15.95 4.05 -2.64
CA MET A 45 15.09 3.10 -3.33
C MET A 45 14.70 3.63 -4.72
N ILE A 46 14.85 2.76 -5.72
CA ILE A 46 14.59 3.11 -7.11
C ILE A 46 13.10 2.96 -7.42
N LYS A 47 12.48 4.05 -7.83
CA LYS A 47 11.13 4.08 -8.37
C LYS A 47 11.10 3.44 -9.77
N LYS A 48 10.24 2.45 -9.96
CA LYS A 48 10.02 1.77 -11.26
C LYS A 48 8.98 2.49 -12.10
N SER A 49 7.87 2.89 -11.48
CA SER A 49 6.77 3.58 -12.17
C SER A 49 5.84 4.28 -11.18
N GLU A 50 4.96 5.11 -11.71
CA GLU A 50 3.83 5.67 -10.99
C GLU A 50 2.58 5.63 -11.85
N ARG A 51 1.42 5.50 -11.21
CA ARG A 51 0.11 5.64 -11.86
C ARG A 51 -0.92 6.19 -10.88
N ILE A 52 -1.97 6.80 -11.44
CA ILE A 52 -3.16 7.19 -10.69
C ILE A 52 -4.23 6.12 -10.94
N LEU A 53 -4.65 5.46 -9.88
CA LEU A 53 -5.79 4.57 -9.86
C LEU A 53 -7.05 5.40 -9.68
N ARG A 54 -7.90 5.38 -10.70
CA ARG A 54 -9.19 6.08 -10.72
C ARG A 54 -10.30 5.19 -10.21
N GLU A 55 -11.44 5.81 -9.88
CA GLU A 55 -12.63 5.11 -9.43
C GLU A 55 -12.96 3.87 -10.28
N ASN A 56 -13.33 2.79 -9.60
CA ASN A 56 -13.59 1.47 -10.16
C ASN A 56 -12.42 0.69 -10.78
N GLN A 57 -11.25 1.29 -10.98
CA GLN A 57 -10.08 0.56 -11.45
C GLN A 57 -9.58 -0.44 -10.40
N CYS A 58 -9.06 -1.57 -10.87
CA CYS A 58 -8.44 -2.59 -10.05
C CYS A 58 -6.96 -2.74 -10.41
N ALA A 59 -6.10 -2.65 -9.41
CA ALA A 59 -4.67 -2.90 -9.49
C ALA A 59 -4.34 -4.23 -8.82
N TYR A 60 -3.24 -4.83 -9.28
CA TYR A 60 -2.70 -6.06 -8.73
C TYR A 60 -1.20 -5.89 -8.46
N ILE A 61 -0.75 -6.44 -7.33
CA ILE A 61 0.66 -6.54 -6.97
C ILE A 61 0.90 -7.81 -6.15
N ASN A 62 2.13 -8.32 -6.22
CA ASN A 62 2.72 -9.28 -5.30
C ASN A 62 4.23 -9.00 -5.22
N ASP A 63 4.93 -9.72 -4.35
CA ASP A 63 6.35 -9.48 -4.07
C ASP A 63 7.25 -9.71 -5.30
N SER A 64 6.83 -10.55 -6.26
CA SER A 64 7.59 -10.74 -7.51
C SER A 64 7.54 -9.53 -8.46
N ILE A 65 6.51 -8.68 -8.35
CA ILE A 65 6.38 -7.45 -9.16
C ILE A 65 7.25 -6.33 -8.57
N GLY A 66 7.24 -6.20 -7.24
CA GLY A 66 8.01 -5.23 -6.49
C GLY A 66 7.31 -4.76 -5.23
N LEU A 67 7.80 -3.65 -4.70
CA LEU A 67 7.26 -2.96 -3.54
C LEU A 67 6.39 -1.79 -4.02
N HIS A 68 5.49 -1.29 -3.18
CA HIS A 68 4.75 -0.09 -3.54
C HIS A 68 4.44 0.84 -2.38
N ARG A 69 4.12 2.08 -2.73
CA ARG A 69 3.51 3.07 -1.85
C ARG A 69 2.20 3.54 -2.48
N VAL A 70 1.17 3.66 -1.65
CA VAL A 70 -0.18 4.08 -2.05
C VAL A 70 -0.56 5.34 -1.29
N GLU A 71 -0.98 6.38 -2.00
CA GLU A 71 -1.15 7.73 -1.44
C GLU A 71 -2.43 8.38 -1.97
N ASN A 72 -3.22 8.98 -1.08
CA ASN A 72 -4.22 9.96 -1.47
C ASN A 72 -3.54 11.32 -1.64
N ILE A 73 -3.26 11.68 -2.89
CA ILE A 73 -2.65 12.97 -3.24
C ILE A 73 -3.64 14.14 -3.24
N SER A 74 -4.92 13.89 -2.98
CA SER A 74 -5.90 14.95 -2.82
C SER A 74 -5.74 15.63 -1.46
N HIS A 75 -5.79 16.95 -1.47
CA HIS A 75 -5.78 17.79 -0.26
C HIS A 75 -7.18 18.27 0.14
N THR A 76 -8.22 17.84 -0.58
CA THR A 76 -9.61 18.30 -0.37
C THR A 76 -10.65 17.18 -0.41
N GLU A 77 -10.26 15.97 -0.82
CA GLU A 77 -11.17 14.85 -1.02
C GLU A 77 -10.59 13.57 -0.43
N PRO A 78 -11.39 12.75 0.28
CA PRO A 78 -10.98 11.43 0.72
C PRO A 78 -10.97 10.42 -0.43
N ALA A 79 -10.25 9.31 -0.22
CA ALA A 79 -10.29 8.15 -1.10
C ALA A 79 -10.65 6.88 -0.31
N VAL A 80 -11.26 5.92 -0.98
CA VAL A 80 -11.62 4.61 -0.40
C VAL A 80 -11.23 3.51 -1.39
N SER A 81 -10.56 2.48 -0.88
CA SER A 81 -10.14 1.33 -1.69
C SER A 81 -10.55 0.00 -1.04
N LEU A 82 -10.95 -0.96 -1.85
CA LEU A 82 -11.19 -2.34 -1.47
C LEU A 82 -9.93 -3.17 -1.74
N HIS A 83 -9.40 -3.79 -0.69
CA HIS A 83 -8.23 -4.66 -0.75
C HIS A 83 -8.60 -6.12 -0.53
N LEU A 84 -8.06 -7.02 -1.34
CA LEU A 84 -8.14 -8.47 -1.14
C LEU A 84 -6.72 -9.03 -1.07
N TYR A 85 -6.44 -9.76 0.01
CA TYR A 85 -5.17 -10.45 0.22
C TYR A 85 -5.38 -11.96 0.28
N SER A 86 -4.54 -12.71 -0.43
CA SER A 86 -4.59 -14.18 -0.43
C SER A 86 -3.18 -14.78 -0.59
N PRO A 87 -2.69 -15.57 0.39
CA PRO A 87 -3.28 -15.83 1.71
C PRO A 87 -3.45 -14.57 2.57
N PRO A 88 -4.22 -14.62 3.66
CA PRO A 88 -4.26 -13.51 4.62
C PRO A 88 -2.95 -13.43 5.42
N PHE A 89 -2.54 -12.21 5.76
CA PHE A 89 -1.40 -11.91 6.62
C PHE A 89 -1.69 -10.70 7.51
N ASP A 90 -0.98 -10.59 8.62
CA ASP A 90 -1.11 -9.50 9.61
C ASP A 90 0.23 -8.79 9.90
N THR A 91 1.30 -9.19 9.23
CA THR A 91 2.59 -8.50 9.29
C THR A 91 3.14 -8.26 7.89
N CYS A 92 3.79 -7.12 7.69
CA CYS A 92 4.55 -6.81 6.48
C CYS A 92 5.86 -6.11 6.86
N HIS A 93 6.64 -5.71 5.86
CA HIS A 93 7.77 -4.81 6.05
C HIS A 93 7.48 -3.42 5.52
N ALA A 94 7.82 -2.41 6.31
CA ALA A 94 7.90 -1.03 5.85
C ALA A 94 9.36 -0.69 5.52
N PHE A 95 9.59 -0.06 4.38
CA PHE A 95 10.92 0.29 3.88
C PHE A 95 11.15 1.80 3.96
N ASP A 96 12.33 2.18 4.44
CA ASP A 96 12.83 3.55 4.35
C ASP A 96 13.30 3.83 2.91
N GLN A 97 12.67 4.79 2.24
CA GLN A 97 13.00 5.16 0.87
C GLN A 97 14.46 5.59 0.70
N ARG A 98 15.09 6.21 1.72
CA ARG A 98 16.45 6.75 1.60
C ARG A 98 17.53 5.69 1.69
N THR A 99 17.23 4.56 2.32
CA THR A 99 18.25 3.57 2.67
C THR A 99 17.91 2.14 2.26
N GLY A 100 16.64 1.85 1.95
CA GLY A 100 16.16 0.49 1.68
C GLY A 100 16.07 -0.39 2.92
N HIS A 101 16.41 0.12 4.12
CA HIS A 101 16.24 -0.64 5.35
C HIS A 101 14.77 -0.91 5.60
N LYS A 102 14.48 -2.12 6.08
CA LYS A 102 13.13 -2.58 6.32
C LYS A 102 12.91 -2.86 7.80
N ASN A 103 11.73 -2.50 8.28
CA ASN A 103 11.26 -2.82 9.63
C ASN A 103 10.01 -3.67 9.51
N LYS A 104 9.92 -4.74 10.32
CA LYS A 104 8.70 -5.54 10.41
C LYS A 104 7.61 -4.72 11.11
N VAL A 105 6.43 -4.68 10.53
CA VAL A 105 5.26 -3.97 11.04
C VAL A 105 4.14 -4.98 11.23
N THR A 106 3.44 -4.89 12.36
CA THR A 106 2.19 -5.65 12.58
C THR A 106 1.03 -4.74 12.22
N MET A 107 0.24 -5.12 11.23
CA MET A 107 -0.94 -4.36 10.83
C MET A 107 -2.10 -4.64 11.77
N THR A 108 -2.85 -3.59 12.08
CA THR A 108 -4.05 -3.70 12.91
C THR A 108 -5.27 -3.35 12.08
N PHE A 109 -6.41 -3.92 12.46
CA PHE A 109 -7.70 -3.50 11.91
C PHE A 109 -8.23 -2.34 12.75
N HIS A 110 -8.68 -1.28 12.10
CA HIS A 110 -9.42 -0.19 12.74
C HIS A 110 -10.87 -0.59 13.07
N SER A 111 -11.48 -1.43 12.24
CA SER A 111 -12.79 -2.01 12.52
C SER A 111 -12.87 -3.41 11.89
N LYS A 112 -13.78 -4.23 12.41
CA LYS A 112 -14.13 -5.53 11.85
C LYS A 112 -15.64 -5.63 11.74
N PHE A 113 -16.13 -5.97 10.54
CA PHE A 113 -17.57 -6.14 10.26
C PHE A 113 -18.44 -4.94 10.66
N GLY A 114 -17.92 -3.72 10.48
CA GLY A 114 -18.62 -2.48 10.85
C GLY A 114 -18.51 -2.06 12.32
N ILE A 115 -17.81 -2.82 13.15
CA ILE A 115 -17.63 -2.54 14.58
C ILE A 115 -16.19 -2.07 14.82
N ARG A 116 -16.01 -0.92 15.48
CA ARG A 116 -14.70 -0.36 15.85
C ARG A 116 -13.97 -1.33 16.81
N THR A 117 -12.71 -1.63 16.52
CA THR A 117 -11.80 -2.34 17.42
C THR A 117 -11.07 -1.33 18.32
N PRO A 118 -10.79 -1.62 19.60
CA PRO A 118 -10.05 -0.70 20.47
C PRO A 118 -8.69 -0.26 19.86
#